data_AF-A0A6B1H9N9-F1
#
_entry.id   AF-A0A6B1H9N9-F1
#
_cell.length_a   1.000
_cell.length_b   1.000
_cell.length_c   1.000
_cell.angle_alpha   90.00
_cell.angle_beta   90.00
_cell.angle_gamma   90.00
#
_symmetry.space_group_name_H-M   'P 1'
#
loop_
_entity.id
_entity.type
_entity.pdbx_description
1 polymer ?
#
loop_
_entity_poly.entity_id
_entity_poly.type
_entity_poly.pdbx_seq_one_letter_code
_entity_poly.pdbx_strand_id
1 'polypeptide(L)'
;MGVVKGALDYYGIDTAPAETFVLSGHAFVINIHEELCPSGPYCWEQRRFRDLLPNLGIRKEELGMLTAASSLADKEELEAQVRAELDAGNVCSLVSLDHQLLLGYDETGFDLAQPWGKGVVDSTPARLSFGTWQEFAEWPPVCFFKLEPCARRAESKATSSALDFAVDFWTSPDQFAWDAYGT
;
A
#
# COMPACT_ATOMS: atom_id res chain seq x y z
N MET A 1 6.00 1.32 -4.89
CA MET A 1 5.69 0.16 -5.77
C MET A 1 6.19 -1.22 -5.31
N GLY A 2 7.19 -1.33 -4.44
CA GLY A 2 7.75 -2.63 -4.03
C GLY A 2 6.73 -3.64 -3.50
N VAL A 3 5.81 -3.21 -2.62
CA VAL A 3 4.71 -4.07 -2.10
C VAL A 3 3.84 -4.66 -3.20
N VAL A 4 3.40 -3.83 -4.16
CA VAL A 4 2.57 -4.29 -5.29
C VAL A 4 3.34 -5.27 -6.15
N LYS A 5 4.61 -4.98 -6.47
CA LYS A 5 5.44 -5.88 -7.28
C LYS A 5 5.68 -7.22 -6.56
N GLY A 6 5.98 -7.19 -5.26
CA GLY A 6 6.15 -8.41 -4.47
C GLY A 6 4.88 -9.27 -4.41
N ALA A 7 3.70 -8.63 -4.32
CA ALA A 7 2.43 -9.35 -4.38
C ALA A 7 2.17 -9.97 -5.77
N LEU A 8 2.43 -9.23 -6.86
CA LEU A 8 2.34 -9.77 -8.22
C LEU A 8 3.26 -10.99 -8.40
N ASP A 9 4.50 -10.89 -7.92
CA ASP A 9 5.48 -11.98 -7.98
C ASP A 9 5.05 -13.21 -7.17
N TYR A 10 4.52 -13.00 -5.97
CA TYR A 10 3.98 -14.08 -5.13
C TYR A 10 2.85 -14.85 -5.84
N TYR A 11 1.97 -14.14 -6.56
CA TYR A 11 0.89 -14.75 -7.33
C TYR A 11 1.29 -15.26 -8.72
N GLY A 12 2.57 -15.13 -9.12
CA GLY A 12 3.04 -15.54 -10.44
C GLY A 12 2.49 -14.68 -11.59
N ILE A 13 2.10 -13.43 -11.30
CA ILE A 13 1.62 -12.48 -12.31
C ILE A 13 2.84 -11.72 -12.84
N ASP A 14 3.32 -12.12 -14.02
CA ASP A 14 4.49 -11.51 -14.63
C ASP A 14 4.17 -10.11 -15.17
N THR A 15 4.83 -9.10 -14.59
CA THR A 15 4.81 -7.72 -15.05
C THR A 15 6.21 -7.16 -15.06
N ALA A 16 6.57 -6.44 -16.13
CA ALA A 16 7.83 -5.72 -16.14
C ALA A 16 7.81 -4.62 -15.07
N PRO A 17 8.95 -4.24 -14.47
CA PRO A 17 9.00 -3.11 -13.54
C PRO A 17 8.38 -1.83 -14.13
N ALA A 18 8.76 -1.46 -15.37
CA ALA A 18 8.20 -0.28 -16.05
C ALA A 18 6.67 -0.35 -16.21
N GLU A 19 6.15 -1.51 -16.61
CA GLU A 19 4.71 -1.76 -16.75
C GLU A 19 3.98 -1.60 -15.41
N THR A 20 4.57 -2.11 -14.33
CA THR A 20 4.04 -1.99 -12.97
C THR A 20 3.88 -0.52 -12.56
N PHE A 21 4.86 0.33 -12.88
CA PHE A 21 4.78 1.77 -12.60
C PHE A 21 3.79 2.51 -13.51
N VAL A 22 3.78 2.22 -14.81
CA VAL A 22 2.94 2.94 -15.78
C VAL A 22 1.48 2.57 -15.62
N LEU A 23 1.13 1.27 -15.61
CA LEU A 23 -0.27 0.84 -15.61
C LEU A 23 -0.97 1.06 -14.26
N SER A 24 -0.21 1.22 -13.18
CA SER A 24 -0.77 1.66 -11.88
C SER A 24 -0.96 3.17 -11.77
N GLY A 25 -0.51 3.96 -12.75
CA GLY A 25 -0.50 5.41 -12.71
C GLY A 25 0.61 6.02 -11.84
N HIS A 26 1.32 5.21 -11.04
CA HIS A 26 2.34 5.70 -10.10
C HIS A 26 3.52 6.39 -10.80
N ALA A 27 3.83 6.02 -12.05
CA ALA A 27 4.84 6.71 -12.86
C ALA A 27 4.54 8.22 -13.00
N PHE A 28 3.28 8.62 -13.01
CA PHE A 28 2.87 10.01 -13.19
C PHE A 28 2.91 10.79 -11.88
N VAL A 29 2.56 10.14 -10.77
CA VAL A 29 2.61 10.76 -9.43
C VAL A 29 4.03 11.21 -9.05
N ILE A 30 5.04 10.40 -9.35
CA ILE A 30 6.44 10.68 -8.95
C ILE A 30 7.17 11.66 -9.88
N ASN A 31 6.64 11.94 -11.08
CA ASN A 31 7.39 12.62 -12.14
C ASN A 31 6.79 13.97 -12.56
N ILE A 32 5.63 14.39 -12.05
CA ILE A 32 4.86 15.47 -12.71
C ILE A 32 4.82 16.80 -11.95
N HIS A 33 5.04 16.88 -10.63
CA HIS A 33 4.85 18.15 -9.91
C HIS A 33 6.04 18.55 -9.02
N GLU A 34 6.58 19.76 -9.25
CA GLU A 34 7.69 20.32 -8.46
C GLU A 34 7.25 20.80 -7.06
N GLU A 35 5.97 21.11 -6.88
CA GLU A 35 5.43 21.70 -5.65
C GLU A 35 4.68 20.71 -4.74
N LEU A 36 4.37 19.50 -5.24
CA LEU A 36 3.80 18.47 -4.35
C LEU A 36 4.93 17.94 -3.50
N CYS A 37 4.78 18.01 -2.17
CA CYS A 37 5.79 17.52 -1.25
C CYS A 37 6.12 16.06 -1.62
N PRO A 38 7.38 15.73 -1.93
CA PRO A 38 7.80 14.35 -2.18
C PRO A 38 7.74 13.49 -0.90
N SER A 39 7.24 14.02 0.22
CA SER A 39 6.87 13.22 1.39
C SER A 39 5.96 12.09 0.95
N GLY A 40 6.32 10.90 1.39
CA GLY A 40 6.07 9.64 0.73
C GLY A 40 4.60 9.30 0.41
N PRO A 41 4.38 8.10 -0.13
CA PRO A 41 3.08 7.65 -0.65
C PRO A 41 1.89 7.71 0.33
N TYR A 42 2.06 8.11 1.59
CA TYR A 42 1.01 8.35 2.57
C TYR A 42 0.39 9.77 2.52
N CYS A 43 1.03 10.77 1.87
CA CYS A 43 0.55 12.16 1.86
C CYS A 43 -0.46 12.50 0.74
N TRP A 44 -0.81 11.55 -0.12
CA TRP A 44 -1.72 11.77 -1.24
C TRP A 44 -2.89 10.79 -1.19
N GLU A 45 -3.97 11.13 -1.89
CA GLU A 45 -5.17 10.32 -1.95
C GLU A 45 -4.98 9.10 -2.88
N GLN A 46 -4.75 7.94 -2.28
CA GLN A 46 -4.46 6.67 -2.96
C GLN A 46 -5.67 5.98 -3.62
N ARG A 47 -6.94 6.42 -3.46
CA ARG A 47 -8.10 5.68 -4.05
C ARG A 47 -7.93 5.47 -5.55
N ARG A 48 -7.57 6.51 -6.29
CA ARG A 48 -7.40 6.41 -7.75
C ARG A 48 -6.28 5.47 -8.17
N PHE A 49 -5.20 5.41 -7.40
CA PHE A 49 -4.16 4.41 -7.59
C PHE A 49 -4.68 2.99 -7.36
N ARG A 50 -5.45 2.76 -6.29
CA ARG A 50 -6.07 1.46 -6.03
C ARG A 50 -7.03 1.05 -7.15
N ASP A 51 -7.78 1.98 -7.72
CA ASP A 51 -8.69 1.75 -8.85
C ASP A 51 -7.97 1.37 -10.16
N LEU A 52 -6.68 1.68 -10.28
CA LEU A 52 -5.84 1.33 -11.43
C LEU A 52 -5.10 0.00 -11.24
N LEU A 53 -4.94 -0.52 -10.03
CA LEU A 53 -4.26 -1.81 -9.82
C LEU A 53 -4.86 -3.00 -10.61
N PRO A 54 -6.18 -3.06 -10.90
CA PRO A 54 -6.73 -4.08 -11.80
C PRO A 54 -6.15 -4.05 -13.22
N ASN A 55 -5.49 -2.98 -13.64
CA ASN A 55 -4.71 -2.93 -14.90
C ASN A 55 -3.55 -3.94 -14.90
N LEU A 56 -3.05 -4.28 -13.71
CA LEU A 56 -1.97 -5.25 -13.48
C LEU A 56 -2.50 -6.64 -13.11
N GLY A 57 -3.82 -6.80 -12.94
CA GLY A 57 -4.41 -8.08 -12.50
C GLY A 57 -4.38 -8.28 -10.99
N ILE A 58 -4.26 -7.22 -10.20
CA ILE A 58 -4.30 -7.28 -8.73
C ILE A 58 -5.25 -6.23 -8.18
N ARG A 59 -5.88 -6.52 -7.04
CA ARG A 59 -6.63 -5.54 -6.24
C ARG A 59 -5.90 -5.27 -4.94
N LYS A 60 -6.12 -4.08 -4.38
CA LYS A 60 -5.66 -3.71 -3.05
C LYS A 60 -6.85 -3.16 -2.28
N GLU A 61 -7.24 -3.85 -1.23
CA GLU A 61 -8.39 -3.53 -0.40
C GLU A 61 -7.91 -3.14 1.00
N GLU A 62 -8.51 -2.10 1.58
CA GLU A 62 -8.24 -1.68 2.95
C GLU A 62 -8.97 -2.61 3.93
N LEU A 63 -8.23 -3.18 4.88
CA LEU A 63 -8.77 -4.01 5.95
C LEU A 63 -9.15 -3.15 7.16
N GLY A 64 -8.37 -2.12 7.44
CA GLY A 64 -8.64 -1.16 8.50
C GLY A 64 -7.45 -0.25 8.77
N MET A 65 -7.72 0.86 9.45
CA MET A 65 -6.71 1.79 9.92
C MET A 65 -6.90 2.04 11.41
N LEU A 66 -5.83 1.86 12.18
CA LEU A 66 -5.82 2.09 13.61
C LEU A 66 -4.67 3.02 13.99
N THR A 67 -4.78 3.60 15.17
CA THR A 67 -3.76 4.49 15.74
C THR A 67 -3.18 3.85 17.00
N ALA A 68 -2.09 4.42 17.54
CA ALA A 68 -1.56 3.99 18.82
C ALA A 68 -2.61 4.05 19.96
N ALA A 69 -3.56 4.99 19.87
CA ALA A 69 -4.64 5.19 20.83
C ALA A 69 -5.86 4.28 20.63
N SER A 70 -5.90 3.49 19.55
CA SER A 70 -6.98 2.52 19.33
C SER A 70 -7.02 1.48 20.46
N SER A 71 -8.23 0.99 20.77
CA SER A 71 -8.41 0.06 21.88
C SER A 71 -7.75 -1.29 21.60
N LEU A 72 -7.47 -2.05 22.66
CA LEU A 72 -6.94 -3.42 22.51
C LEU A 72 -7.91 -4.29 21.70
N ALA A 73 -9.22 -4.16 21.94
CA ALA A 73 -10.23 -4.92 21.22
C ALA A 73 -10.22 -4.62 19.70
N ASP A 74 -10.09 -3.35 19.31
CA ASP A 74 -10.03 -2.98 17.89
C ASP A 74 -8.76 -3.56 17.23
N LYS A 75 -7.63 -3.52 17.95
CA LYS A 75 -6.37 -4.11 17.47
C LYS A 75 -6.50 -5.62 17.31
N GLU A 76 -7.05 -6.31 18.29
CA GLU A 76 -7.26 -7.76 18.25
C GLU A 76 -8.19 -8.18 17.11
N GLU A 77 -9.25 -7.41 16.85
CA GLU A 77 -10.19 -7.66 15.74
C GLU A 77 -9.49 -7.51 14.39
N LEU A 78 -8.77 -6.40 14.17
CA LEU A 78 -8.05 -6.19 12.91
C LEU A 78 -6.92 -7.20 12.72
N GLU A 79 -6.18 -7.54 13.78
CA GLU A 79 -5.17 -8.59 13.74
C GLU A 79 -5.78 -9.95 13.37
N ALA A 80 -6.95 -10.30 13.90
CA ALA A 80 -7.65 -11.53 13.55
C ALA A 80 -8.08 -11.53 12.08
N GLN A 81 -8.57 -10.41 11.56
CA GLN A 81 -8.90 -10.26 10.15
C GLN A 81 -7.68 -10.43 9.25
N VAL A 82 -6.55 -9.79 9.58
CA VAL A 82 -5.31 -9.90 8.81
C VAL A 82 -4.77 -11.34 8.82
N ARG A 83 -4.82 -12.02 9.97
CA ARG A 83 -4.43 -13.45 10.06
C ARG A 83 -5.32 -14.32 9.17
N ALA A 84 -6.64 -14.13 9.20
CA ALA A 84 -7.57 -14.88 8.37
C ALA A 84 -7.28 -14.72 6.86
N GLU A 85 -6.86 -13.53 6.42
CA GLU A 85 -6.46 -13.30 5.03
C GLU A 85 -5.14 -14.00 4.68
N LEU A 86 -4.13 -13.91 5.57
CA LEU A 86 -2.87 -14.64 5.39
C LEU A 86 -3.10 -16.17 5.35
N ASP A 87 -3.97 -16.70 6.21
CA ASP A 87 -4.32 -18.13 6.25
C ASP A 87 -5.08 -18.58 4.99
N ALA A 88 -5.87 -17.68 4.38
CA ALA A 88 -6.50 -17.92 3.09
C ALA A 88 -5.51 -17.89 1.91
N GLY A 89 -4.22 -17.58 2.16
CA GLY A 89 -3.17 -17.47 1.16
C GLY A 89 -3.08 -16.11 0.49
N ASN A 90 -3.80 -15.11 1.00
CA ASN A 90 -3.74 -13.75 0.48
C ASN A 90 -2.50 -13.01 0.99
N VAL A 91 -1.97 -12.11 0.16
CA VAL A 91 -0.87 -11.22 0.52
C VAL A 91 -1.43 -10.05 1.32
N CYS A 92 -0.90 -9.82 2.51
CA CYS A 92 -1.22 -8.63 3.29
C CYS A 92 -0.06 -7.62 3.29
N SER A 93 -0.40 -6.35 3.47
CA SER A 93 0.56 -5.27 3.63
C SER A 93 0.07 -4.26 4.66
N LEU A 94 0.98 -3.43 5.14
CA LEU A 94 0.63 -2.25 5.94
C LEU A 94 1.33 -1.01 5.41
N VAL A 95 0.83 0.15 5.83
CA VAL A 95 1.51 1.43 5.72
C VAL A 95 1.36 2.21 7.03
N SER A 96 2.47 2.77 7.50
CA SER A 96 2.47 3.88 8.45
C SER A 96 3.17 5.06 7.79
N LEU A 97 4.51 5.11 7.84
CA LEU A 97 5.31 5.97 6.96
C LEU A 97 5.71 5.27 5.66
N ASP A 98 6.02 3.98 5.76
CA ASP A 98 6.52 3.18 4.66
C ASP A 98 5.60 1.99 4.40
N HIS A 99 5.54 1.55 3.15
CA HIS A 99 4.78 0.37 2.77
C HIS A 99 5.60 -0.90 3.01
N GLN A 100 5.05 -1.86 3.75
CA GLN A 100 5.68 -3.14 4.02
C GLN A 100 4.73 -4.30 3.73
N LEU A 101 5.28 -5.40 3.18
CA LEU A 101 4.56 -6.68 3.09
C LEU A 101 4.58 -7.38 4.45
N LEU A 102 3.50 -8.06 4.78
CA LEU A 102 3.46 -9.03 5.87
C LEU A 102 3.94 -10.37 5.30
N LEU A 103 5.00 -10.91 5.89
CA LEU A 103 5.63 -12.17 5.46
C LEU A 103 5.00 -13.40 6.12
N GLY A 104 4.28 -13.19 7.21
CA GLY A 104 3.67 -14.22 8.02
C GLY A 104 3.43 -13.71 9.44
N TYR A 105 3.09 -14.63 10.33
CA TYR A 105 2.89 -14.34 11.74
C TYR A 105 3.17 -15.57 12.59
N ASP A 106 3.38 -15.34 13.88
CA ASP A 106 3.35 -16.37 14.91
C ASP A 106 2.46 -15.91 16.07
N GLU A 107 2.57 -16.57 17.22
CA GLU A 107 1.80 -16.32 18.44
C GLU A 107 1.96 -14.89 18.99
N THR A 108 3.01 -14.17 18.60
CA THR A 108 3.41 -12.90 19.22
C THR A 108 3.36 -11.69 18.29
N GLY A 109 3.24 -11.87 16.97
CA GLY A 109 3.25 -10.75 16.04
C GLY A 109 3.31 -11.10 14.55
N PHE A 110 3.26 -10.06 13.72
CA PHE A 110 3.49 -10.13 12.27
C PHE A 110 4.95 -9.90 11.93
N ASP A 111 5.50 -10.72 11.04
CA ASP A 111 6.80 -10.46 10.41
C ASP A 111 6.62 -9.56 9.20
N LEU A 112 7.46 -8.54 9.09
CA LEU A 112 7.36 -7.50 8.07
C LEU A 112 8.59 -7.51 7.17
N ALA A 113 8.37 -7.27 5.88
CA ALA A 113 9.45 -7.15 4.91
C ALA A 113 10.28 -5.88 5.16
N GLN A 114 11.60 -6.03 5.13
CA GLN A 114 12.58 -4.94 5.12
C GLN A 114 13.47 -5.04 3.88
N PRO A 115 13.01 -4.61 2.70
CA PRO A 115 13.75 -4.80 1.45
C PRO A 115 15.08 -4.03 1.41
N TRP A 116 15.25 -3.01 2.25
CA TRP A 116 16.47 -2.22 2.42
C TRP A 116 17.50 -2.88 3.35
N GLY A 117 17.14 -3.97 4.03
CA GLY A 117 17.97 -4.62 5.05
C GLY A 117 17.60 -4.20 6.48
N LYS A 118 17.90 -5.09 7.43
CA LYS A 118 17.54 -4.92 8.85
C LYS A 118 18.30 -3.75 9.48
N GLY A 119 17.56 -2.84 10.12
CA GLY A 119 18.12 -1.69 10.84
C GLY A 119 18.68 -0.58 9.94
N VAL A 120 18.37 -0.61 8.63
CA VAL A 120 18.78 0.44 7.69
C VAL A 120 17.82 1.63 7.75
N VAL A 121 16.54 1.37 8.00
CA VAL A 121 15.48 2.39 8.08
C VAL A 121 14.64 2.14 9.33
N ASP A 122 14.78 3.03 10.32
CA ASP A 122 14.14 2.88 11.64
C ASP A 122 12.61 3.00 11.60
N SER A 123 12.05 3.66 10.57
CA SER A 123 10.60 3.77 10.34
C SER A 123 9.95 2.49 9.80
N THR A 124 10.75 1.48 9.44
CA THR A 124 10.25 0.19 8.93
C THR A 124 10.62 -0.93 9.89
N PRO A 125 9.81 -1.22 10.91
CA PRO A 125 10.12 -2.31 11.83
C PRO A 125 10.11 -3.65 11.10
N ALA A 126 10.93 -4.60 11.56
CA ALA A 126 10.96 -5.97 11.04
C ALA A 126 9.76 -6.80 11.51
N ARG A 127 9.11 -6.34 12.57
CA ARG A 127 8.08 -7.08 13.29
C ARG A 127 7.10 -6.12 13.92
N LEU A 128 5.83 -6.50 13.95
CA LEU A 128 4.78 -5.78 14.66
C LEU A 128 4.22 -6.66 15.77
N SER A 129 4.38 -6.23 17.01
CA SER A 129 3.95 -6.99 18.18
C SER A 129 2.43 -6.88 18.39
N PHE A 130 1.74 -8.00 18.60
CA PHE A 130 0.29 -8.00 18.80
C PHE A 130 -0.15 -7.22 20.05
N GLY A 131 -1.33 -6.61 19.96
CA GLY A 131 -2.01 -5.86 21.02
C GLY A 131 -1.37 -4.50 21.36
N THR A 132 -0.04 -4.38 21.33
CA THR A 132 0.67 -3.15 21.67
C THR A 132 0.89 -2.26 20.46
N TRP A 133 1.40 -2.85 19.37
CA TRP A 133 1.93 -2.15 18.20
C TRP A 133 2.98 -1.09 18.59
N GLN A 134 3.77 -1.39 19.62
CA GLN A 134 4.75 -0.47 20.19
C GLN A 134 5.74 0.05 19.14
N GLU A 135 6.02 -0.72 18.10
CA GLU A 135 6.93 -0.36 17.02
C GLU A 135 6.41 0.81 16.19
N PHE A 136 5.09 1.04 16.19
CA PHE A 136 4.44 2.19 15.54
C PHE A 136 3.88 3.22 16.53
N ALA A 137 4.16 3.10 17.83
CA ALA A 137 3.53 3.95 18.86
C ALA A 137 3.84 5.45 18.72
N GLU A 138 4.99 5.79 18.14
CA GLU A 138 5.43 7.18 17.88
C GLU A 138 5.15 7.65 16.44
N TRP A 139 4.55 6.79 15.61
CA TRP A 139 4.39 6.99 14.18
C TRP A 139 2.91 7.28 13.81
N PRO A 140 2.62 7.82 12.60
CA PRO A 140 1.25 8.06 12.15
C PRO A 140 0.40 6.78 12.09
N PRO A 141 -0.94 6.92 11.92
CA PRO A 141 -1.86 5.78 11.84
C PRO A 141 -1.35 4.66 10.95
N VAL A 142 -1.56 3.42 11.38
CA VAL A 142 -1.18 2.22 10.62
C VAL A 142 -2.41 1.71 9.90
N CYS A 143 -2.32 1.62 8.57
CA CYS A 143 -3.38 1.11 7.72
C CYS A 143 -2.97 -0.22 7.10
N PHE A 144 -3.83 -1.22 7.19
CA PHE A 144 -3.63 -2.58 6.69
C PHE A 144 -4.40 -2.80 5.40
N PHE A 145 -3.81 -3.57 4.51
CA PHE A 145 -4.40 -3.91 3.23
C PHE A 145 -4.25 -5.39 2.91
N LYS A 146 -5.23 -5.91 2.18
CA LYS A 146 -5.16 -7.16 1.45
C LYS A 146 -4.83 -6.87 -0.01
N LEU A 147 -4.00 -7.70 -0.62
CA LEU A 147 -3.77 -7.74 -2.05
C LEU A 147 -4.16 -9.12 -2.57
N GLU A 148 -5.00 -9.17 -3.60
CA GLU A 148 -5.49 -10.42 -4.18
C GLU A 148 -5.51 -10.36 -5.72
N PRO A 149 -5.33 -11.50 -6.41
CA PRO A 149 -5.45 -11.55 -7.86
C PRO A 149 -6.85 -11.14 -8.32
N CYS A 150 -6.92 -10.48 -9.47
CA CYS A 150 -8.18 -10.22 -10.15
C CYS A 150 -8.03 -10.38 -11.66
N ALA A 151 -9.16 -10.35 -12.37
CA ALA A 151 -9.13 -10.27 -13.82
C ALA A 151 -8.38 -9.01 -14.26
N ARG A 152 -7.30 -9.20 -15.02
CA ARG A 152 -6.54 -8.10 -15.62
C ARG A 152 -7.40 -7.39 -16.66
N ARG A 153 -7.41 -6.05 -16.62
CA ARG A 153 -8.09 -5.25 -17.66
C ARG A 153 -7.39 -5.43 -19.01
N ALA A 154 -8.18 -5.37 -20.09
CA ALA A 154 -7.64 -5.38 -21.45
C ALA A 154 -6.61 -4.25 -21.63
N GLU A 155 -5.54 -4.52 -22.38
CA GLU A 155 -4.40 -3.61 -22.54
C GLU A 155 -4.81 -2.20 -22.97
N SER A 156 -5.71 -2.08 -23.95
CA SER A 156 -6.22 -0.79 -24.42
C SER A 156 -6.87 0.02 -23.29
N LYS A 157 -7.66 -0.64 -22.42
CA LYS A 157 -8.32 0.00 -21.29
C LYS A 157 -7.35 0.30 -20.16
N ALA A 158 -6.40 -0.60 -19.90
CA ALA A 158 -5.35 -0.41 -18.91
C ALA A 158 -4.52 0.84 -19.24
N THR A 159 -4.00 0.90 -20.47
CA THR A 159 -3.21 2.03 -20.97
C THR A 159 -4.02 3.32 -20.98
N SER A 160 -5.25 3.32 -21.53
CA SER A 160 -6.07 4.54 -21.57
C SER A 160 -6.36 5.06 -20.16
N SER A 161 -6.74 4.19 -19.22
CA SER A 161 -7.06 4.61 -17.84
C SER A 161 -5.87 5.17 -17.08
N ALA A 162 -4.66 4.67 -17.34
CA ALA A 162 -3.44 5.21 -16.75
C ALA A 162 -3.09 6.60 -17.32
N LEU A 163 -3.31 6.81 -18.63
CA LEU A 163 -3.14 8.11 -19.27
C LEU A 163 -4.22 9.11 -18.85
N ASP A 164 -5.47 8.68 -18.74
CA ASP A 164 -6.58 9.50 -18.22
C ASP A 164 -6.25 9.98 -16.81
N PHE A 165 -5.75 9.09 -15.94
CA PHE A 165 -5.26 9.46 -14.62
C PHE A 165 -4.11 10.47 -14.67
N ALA A 166 -3.16 10.33 -15.59
CA ALA A 166 -2.06 11.28 -15.74
C ALA A 166 -2.56 12.68 -16.11
N VAL A 167 -3.53 12.76 -17.03
CA VAL A 167 -4.17 14.02 -17.43
C VAL A 167 -4.92 14.62 -16.25
N ASP A 168 -5.77 13.84 -15.57
CA ASP A 168 -6.55 14.28 -14.41
C ASP A 168 -5.65 14.80 -13.29
N PHE A 169 -4.55 14.08 -13.00
CA PHE A 169 -3.54 14.46 -11.99
C PHE A 169 -2.87 15.79 -12.34
N TRP A 170 -2.53 16.00 -13.61
CA TRP A 170 -1.93 17.25 -14.07
C TRP A 170 -2.92 18.43 -14.05
N THR A 171 -4.15 18.22 -14.52
CA THR A 171 -5.12 19.33 -14.67
C THR A 171 -5.85 19.68 -13.39
N SER A 172 -5.86 18.79 -12.40
CA SER A 172 -6.60 18.97 -11.15
C SER A 172 -5.86 18.27 -9.99
N PRO A 173 -4.65 18.71 -9.63
CA PRO A 173 -3.83 18.06 -8.60
C PRO A 173 -4.49 18.09 -7.21
N ASP A 174 -5.27 19.12 -6.90
CA ASP A 174 -5.90 19.31 -5.58
C ASP A 174 -6.85 18.16 -5.20
N GLN A 175 -7.48 17.49 -6.17
CA GLN A 175 -8.36 16.35 -5.89
C GLN A 175 -7.59 15.11 -5.36
N PHE A 176 -6.27 15.12 -5.48
CA PHE A 176 -5.37 14.06 -5.00
C PHE A 176 -4.64 14.46 -3.72
N ALA A 177 -4.87 15.68 -3.22
CA ALA A 177 -4.42 16.11 -1.92
C ALA A 177 -5.52 15.89 -0.88
N TRP A 178 -5.13 15.54 0.34
CA TRP A 178 -6.05 15.60 1.47
C TRP A 178 -6.23 17.07 1.89
N ASP A 179 -7.39 17.48 2.38
CA ASP A 179 -7.67 18.89 2.77
C ASP A 179 -6.62 19.50 3.72
N ALA A 180 -5.94 18.66 4.53
CA ALA A 180 -4.88 19.09 5.45
C ALA A 180 -3.48 19.23 4.79
N TYR A 181 -3.36 18.85 3.52
CA TYR A 181 -2.12 18.78 2.73
C TYR A 181 -2.25 19.42 1.34
N GLY A 182 -3.46 19.75 0.88
CA GLY A 182 -3.73 20.62 -0.26
C GLY A 182 -3.59 22.08 0.15
N THR A 183 -3.11 22.92 -0.77
CA THR A 183 -2.70 24.32 -0.59
C THR A 183 -3.50 25.15 0.41
#